data_AF-A0A7J0AJG4-F1
#
_entry.id   AF-A0A7J0AJG4-F1
#
_cell.length_a   1.000
_cell.length_b   1.000
_cell.length_c   1.000
_cell.angle_alpha   90.00
_cell.angle_beta   90.00
_cell.angle_gamma   90.00
#
_symmetry.space_group_name_H-M   'P 1'
#
loop_
_entity.id
_entity.type
_entity.pdbx_description
1 polymer ?
#
loop_
_entity_poly.entity_id
_entity_poly.type
_entity_poly.pdbx_seq_one_letter_code
_entity_poly.pdbx_strand_id
1 'polypeptide(L)' 'MTHTDLEGEKVIIHWQTRDEESIRLIRERFGIPRYTTVNGQTPAILKSEDREMFEETAKRGYFNYRRVDWTFNGATYSW' A
#
# COMPACT_ATOMS: atom_id res chain seq x y z
N MET A 1 5.52 26.73 -1.10
CA MET A 1 4.81 25.99 -2.17
C MET A 1 5.69 24.80 -2.47
N THR A 2 5.34 23.56 -2.19
CA THR A 2 4.04 22.90 -2.29
C THR A 2 3.89 21.93 -1.12
N HIS A 3 2.84 22.10 -0.32
CA HIS A 3 2.24 20.97 0.37
C HIS A 3 1.87 19.99 -0.74
N THR A 4 2.67 18.94 -0.94
CA THR A 4 2.23 17.81 -1.73
C THR A 4 1.30 17.05 -0.81
N ASP A 5 0.06 17.56 -0.70
CA ASP A 5 -1.10 16.80 -0.32
C ASP A 5 -1.19 15.63 -1.31
N LEU A 6 -0.45 14.57 -1.00
CA LEU A 6 -0.82 13.24 -1.44
C LEU A 6 -2.16 13.00 -0.76
N GLU A 7 -3.27 13.31 -1.44
CA GLU A 7 -4.65 13.13 -0.96
C GLU A 7 -4.95 11.63 -0.76
N GLY A 8 -4.31 11.03 0.24
CA GLY A 8 -4.40 9.62 0.50
C GLY A 8 -3.75 9.23 1.82
N GLU A 9 -4.31 8.20 2.44
CA GLU A 9 -3.82 7.64 3.69
C GLU A 9 -2.57 6.81 3.44
N LYS A 10 -1.49 7.09 4.18
CA LYS A 10 -0.29 6.26 4.12
C LYS A 10 -0.55 4.93 4.82
N VAL A 11 -0.33 3.86 4.07
CA VAL A 11 -0.53 2.49 4.54
C VAL A 11 0.69 1.64 4.29
N ILE A 12 0.83 0.60 5.09
CA ILE A 12 1.80 -0.47 4.87
C ILE A 12 1.02 -1.75 4.66
N ILE A 13 1.22 -2.38 3.51
CA ILE A 13 0.57 -3.61 3.07
C ILE A 13 1.49 -4.79 3.40
N HIS A 14 0.90 -5.87 3.90
CA HIS A 14 1.55 -7.16 4.10
C HIS A 14 0.79 -8.22 3.31
N TRP A 15 1.39 -8.70 2.23
CA TRP A 15 0.77 -9.68 1.33
C TRP A 15 0.53 -10.99 2.08
N GLN A 16 -0.67 -11.56 1.95
CA GLN A 16 -1.01 -12.88 2.49
C GLN A 16 -1.07 -13.91 1.38
N THR A 17 -1.52 -13.50 0.20
CA THR A 17 -1.44 -14.32 -1.00
C THR A 17 -0.01 -14.40 -1.54
N ARG A 18 0.31 -15.55 -2.15
CA ARG A 18 1.53 -15.76 -2.95
C ARG A 18 1.25 -15.70 -4.45
N ASP A 19 0.00 -15.47 -4.83
CA ASP A 19 -0.42 -15.39 -6.22
C ASP A 19 0.06 -14.08 -6.85
N GLU A 20 1.05 -14.18 -7.72
CA GLU A 20 1.69 -13.02 -8.32
C GLU A 20 0.75 -12.23 -9.25
N GLU A 21 -0.20 -12.92 -9.89
CA GLU A 21 -1.18 -12.28 -10.76
C GLU A 21 -2.15 -11.40 -9.98
N SER A 22 -2.71 -11.92 -8.89
CA SER A 22 -3.56 -11.16 -7.96
C SER A 22 -2.82 -9.95 -7.41
N ILE A 23 -1.56 -10.13 -6.96
CA ILE A 23 -0.74 -9.03 -6.46
C ILE A 23 -0.52 -7.97 -7.55
N ARG A 24 -0.26 -8.38 -8.79
CA ARG A 24 -0.08 -7.47 -9.91
C ARG A 24 -1.34 -6.67 -10.20
N LEU A 25 -2.51 -7.33 -10.23
CA LEU A 25 -3.80 -6.67 -10.47
C LEU A 25 -4.17 -5.69 -9.36
N ILE A 26 -3.95 -6.07 -8.09
CA ILE A 26 -4.16 -5.19 -6.94
C ILE A 26 -3.23 -3.98 -7.02
N ARG A 27 -1.95 -4.20 -7.36
CA ARG A 27 -0.99 -3.10 -7.53
C ARG A 27 -1.41 -2.13 -8.62
N GLU A 28 -1.84 -2.64 -9.76
CA GLU A 28 -2.30 -1.83 -10.89
C GLU A 28 -3.58 -1.05 -10.54
N ARG A 29 -4.52 -1.69 -9.83
CA ARG A 29 -5.79 -1.09 -9.42
C ARG A 29 -5.60 0.08 -8.46
N PHE A 30 -4.76 -0.09 -7.44
CA PHE A 30 -4.58 0.89 -6.36
C PHE A 30 -3.32 1.76 -6.53
N GLY A 31 -2.60 1.64 -7.66
CA GLY A 31 -1.36 2.38 -7.90
C GLY A 31 -0.24 2.05 -6.90
N ILE A 32 -0.22 0.84 -6.35
CA ILE A 32 0.77 0.42 -5.35
C ILE A 32 2.11 0.13 -6.04
N PRO A 33 3.23 0.66 -5.54
CA PRO A 33 4.55 0.38 -6.10
C PRO A 33 4.91 -1.10 -6.01
N ARG A 34 5.75 -1.57 -6.95
CA ARG A 34 6.30 -2.94 -6.89
C ARG A 34 7.28 -3.15 -5.74
N TYR A 35 7.73 -2.08 -5.09
CA TYR A 35 8.65 -2.14 -3.97
C TYR A 35 8.06 -2.93 -2.80
N THR A 36 8.86 -3.85 -2.27
CA THR A 36 8.54 -4.62 -1.06
C THR A 36 9.80 -4.64 -0.23
N THR A 37 9.69 -4.29 1.05
CA THR A 37 10.80 -4.39 2.00
C THR A 37 11.18 -5.86 2.23
N VAL A 38 12.37 -6.10 2.78
CA VAL A 38 12.85 -7.45 3.13
C VAL A 38 11.85 -8.21 4.03
N ASN A 39 11.11 -7.49 4.88
CA ASN A 39 10.11 -8.03 5.78
C ASN A 39 8.72 -8.24 5.13
N GLY A 40 8.63 -8.22 3.79
CA GLY A 40 7.37 -8.45 3.08
C GLY A 40 6.37 -7.28 3.15
N GLN A 41 6.82 -6.10 3.58
CA GLN A 41 5.97 -4.93 3.73
C GLN A 41 6.07 -4.00 2.52
N THR A 42 4.95 -3.58 1.96
CA THR A 42 4.85 -2.64 0.85
C THR A 42 4.23 -1.33 1.34
N PRO A 43 5.01 -0.24 1.46
CA PRO A 43 4.45 1.09 1.72
C PRO A 43 3.68 1.58 0.48
N ALA A 44 2.47 2.09 0.71
CA ALA A 44 1.59 2.61 -0.33
C ALA A 44 0.80 3.82 0.19
N ILE A 45 0.27 4.60 -0.75
CA ILE A 45 -0.62 5.72 -0.47
C ILE A 45 -1.99 5.30 -1.00
N LEU A 46 -2.96 5.18 -0.10
CA LEU A 46 -4.33 4.79 -0.43
C LEU A 46 -5.17 6.05 -0.65
N LYS A 47 -5.68 6.23 -1.85
CA LYS A 47 -6.63 7.31 -2.13
C LYS A 47 -7.95 7.07 -1.39
N SER A 48 -8.58 8.15 -0.93
CA SER A 48 -9.88 8.07 -0.24
C SER A 48 -10.98 7.44 -1.09
N GLU A 49 -10.94 7.62 -2.42
CA GLU A 49 -11.90 7.05 -3.38
C GLU A 49 -11.83 5.52 -3.45
N ASP A 50 -10.64 4.94 -3.30
CA ASP A 50 -10.40 3.51 -3.44
C ASP A 50 -10.50 2.75 -2.11
N ARG A 51 -10.72 3.46 -1.00
CA ARG A 51 -10.68 2.91 0.36
C ARG A 51 -11.65 1.75 0.55
N GLU A 52 -12.89 1.89 0.09
CA GLU A 52 -13.92 0.85 0.29
C GLU A 52 -13.51 -0.45 -0.43
N MET A 53 -13.11 -0.35 -1.69
CA MET A 53 -12.65 -1.51 -2.48
C MET A 53 -11.38 -2.14 -1.90
N PHE A 54 -10.48 -1.31 -1.37
CA PHE A 54 -9.26 -1.76 -0.74
C PHE A 54 -9.53 -2.56 0.54
N GLU A 55 -10.44 -2.06 1.39
CA GLU A 55 -10.88 -2.75 2.61
C GLU A 55 -11.57 -4.07 2.31
N GLU A 56 -12.45 -4.12 1.30
CA GLU A 56 -13.06 -5.37 0.85
C GLU A 56 -12.03 -6.37 0.31
N THR A 57 -11.01 -5.89 -0.40
CA THR A 57 -9.92 -6.74 -0.89
C THR A 57 -9.07 -7.28 0.27
N ALA A 58 -8.83 -6.48 1.30
CA ALA A 58 -8.17 -6.93 2.53
C ALA A 58 -9.01 -7.98 3.28
N LYS A 59 -10.33 -7.75 3.42
CA LYS A 59 -11.27 -8.70 4.06
C LYS A 59 -11.36 -10.04 3.33
N ARG A 60 -11.21 -10.05 2.01
CA ARG A 60 -11.12 -11.28 1.19
C ARG A 60 -9.86 -12.10 1.46
N GLY A 61 -8.89 -11.55 2.20
CA GLY A 61 -7.69 -12.27 2.63
C GLY A 61 -6.51 -12.18 1.68
N TYR A 62 -6.53 -11.28 0.68
CA TYR A 62 -5.39 -11.10 -0.23
C TYR A 62 -4.18 -10.49 0.48
N PHE A 63 -4.42 -9.53 1.38
CA PHE A 63 -3.39 -8.84 2.15
C PHE A 63 -3.97 -8.27 3.45
N ASN A 64 -3.08 -8.03 4.41
CA ASN A 64 -3.35 -7.20 5.58
C ASN A 64 -2.72 -5.82 5.37
N TYR A 65 -3.23 -4.80 6.03
CA TYR A 65 -2.61 -3.48 5.99
C TYR A 65 -2.71 -2.78 7.34
N ARG A 66 -1.82 -1.82 7.56
CA ARG A 66 -1.85 -0.91 8.70
C ARG A 66 -1.70 0.52 8.21
N ARG A 67 -2.46 1.44 8.82
CA ARG A 67 -2.36 2.88 8.58
C ARG A 67 -1.18 3.40 9.40
N VAL A 68 -0.17 3.92 8.72
CA VAL A 68 1.10 4.30 9.33
C VAL A 68 1.66 5.46 8.56
N ASP A 69 1.96 6.56 9.26
CA ASP A 69 2.58 7.72 8.64
C ASP A 69 4.08 7.47 8.42
N TRP A 70 4.40 6.78 7.33
CA TRP A 70 5.78 6.53 6.96
C TRP A 70 6.37 7.74 6.22
N THR A 71 7.68 7.94 6.38
CA THR A 71 8.45 8.94 5.62
C THR A 71 9.55 8.24 4.84
N PHE A 72 9.75 8.65 3.60
CA PHE A 72 10.83 8.16 2.75
C PHE A 72 12.01 9.14 2.82
N ASN A 73 13.13 8.72 3.42
CA ASN A 73 14.31 9.56 3.63
C ASN A 73 15.34 9.48 2.48
N GLY A 74 14.92 9.05 1.28
CA GLY A 74 15.79 8.92 0.10
C GLY A 74 16.49 7.57 -0.05
N ALA A 75 16.56 6.75 1.00
CA ALA A 75 17.13 5.40 0.96
C ALA A 75 16.24 4.34 1.62
N THR A 76 15.54 4.70 2.68
CA THR A 76 14.69 3.79 3.46
C THR A 76 13.38 4.47 3.84
N TYR A 77 12.39 3.62 4.14
CA TYR A 77 11.14 4.02 4.75
C TYR A 77 11.28 3.91 6.27
N SER A 78 10.87 4.96 6.98
CA SER A 78 10.84 4.98 8.45
C SER A 78 9.40 5.18 8.91
N TRP A 79 9.00 4.44 9.93
CA TRP A 79 7.69 4.50 10.58
C TRP A 79 7.78 4.03 12.04
#